data_AF-A0A536SIJ8-F1
#
_entry.id   AF-A0A536SIJ8-F1
#
_cell.length_a   1.000
_cell.length_b   1.000
_cell.length_c   1.000
_cell.angle_alpha   90.00
_cell.angle_beta   90.00
_cell.angle_gamma   90.00
#
_symmetry.space_group_name_H-M   'P 1'
#
loop_
_entity.id
_entity.type
_entity.pdbx_description
1 polymer ?
#
loop_
_entity_poly.entity_id
_entity_poly.type
_entity_poly.pdbx_seq_one_letter_code
_entity_poly.pdbx_strand_id
1 'polypeptide(L)'
;MKVVILCGQDPLLFMLAGIPMPEISELDIAGGIRGEPFDVIRGPYTGFPIPADCEIAIEGETVPGQVRPEGPFGEWMGYYSDDTQPRPYVNVKTILHRNDPILCCAPQHKPVDETGLLKGIGGAAEIWRALEACGIPEVLGVWNHEAAPATRFTVIQIRQRYPGHARNALHVASNCLGGAYAGKWTVVVDEDIDAGDLDQVLWAMSTRFDPVTDIDIIHKAWASKRDPLYLPGNFNHRILIDACIPYDKKLAGTFPKVVDVSAELRAKLKTKFNHVFPAT
;
A
#
# COMPACT_ATOMS: atom_id res chain seq x y z
N MET A 1 -5.09 15.51 25.64
CA MET A 1 -5.84 14.47 24.90
C MET A 1 -5.50 13.12 25.50
N LYS A 2 -6.50 12.31 25.85
CA LYS A 2 -6.29 10.93 26.34
C LYS A 2 -5.96 10.01 25.18
N VAL A 3 -5.09 9.03 25.40
CA VAL A 3 -4.67 8.06 24.39
C VAL A 3 -4.48 6.68 25.01
N VAL A 4 -4.69 5.64 24.20
CA VAL A 4 -4.27 4.26 24.50
C VAL A 4 -3.41 3.78 23.33
N ILE A 5 -2.24 3.23 23.65
CA ILE A 5 -1.34 2.58 22.68
C ILE A 5 -1.42 1.09 22.94
N LEU A 6 -1.72 0.33 21.89
CA LEU A 6 -1.78 -1.12 21.94
C LEU A 6 -0.50 -1.70 21.31
N CYS A 7 0.08 -2.71 21.94
CA CYS A 7 1.18 -3.49 21.40
C CYS A 7 0.81 -4.96 21.49
N GLY A 8 0.81 -5.67 20.37
CA GLY A 8 0.35 -7.06 20.30
C GLY A 8 -1.18 -7.19 20.38
N GLN A 9 -1.93 -6.37 19.64
CA GLN A 9 -3.35 -6.62 19.39
C GLN A 9 -3.56 -7.70 18.32
N ASP A 10 -4.83 -8.10 18.10
CA ASP A 10 -5.25 -8.97 17.01
C ASP A 10 -4.67 -8.53 15.65
N PRO A 11 -4.17 -9.46 14.80
CA PRO A 11 -3.57 -9.12 13.52
C PRO A 11 -4.49 -8.33 12.57
N LEU A 12 -5.80 -8.60 12.57
CA LEU A 12 -6.76 -7.84 11.76
C LEU A 12 -6.84 -6.38 12.22
N LEU A 13 -6.86 -6.14 13.53
CA LEU A 13 -6.83 -4.78 14.08
C LEU A 13 -5.51 -4.07 13.75
N PHE A 14 -4.39 -4.79 13.79
CA PHE A 14 -3.09 -4.24 13.38
C PHE A 14 -3.08 -3.84 11.90
N MET A 15 -3.63 -4.69 11.02
CA MET A 15 -3.76 -4.39 9.59
C MET A 15 -4.64 -3.16 9.34
N LEU A 16 -5.84 -3.13 9.93
CA LEU A 16 -6.81 -2.05 9.69
C LEU A 16 -6.33 -0.70 10.23
N ALA A 17 -5.63 -0.67 11.36
CA ALA A 17 -5.05 0.55 11.92
C ALA A 17 -3.99 1.22 11.01
N GLY A 18 -3.42 0.47 10.06
CA GLY A 18 -2.39 0.96 9.14
C GLY A 18 -2.92 1.48 7.79
N ILE A 19 -4.23 1.37 7.53
CA ILE A 19 -4.83 1.63 6.22
C ILE A 19 -5.86 2.77 6.36
N PRO A 20 -5.98 3.69 5.37
CA PRO A 20 -7.04 4.67 5.38
C PRO A 20 -8.42 4.00 5.38
N MET A 21 -9.24 4.26 6.40
CA MET A 21 -10.58 3.69 6.57
C MET A 21 -11.66 4.77 6.49
N PRO A 22 -12.92 4.41 6.18
CA PRO A 22 -14.07 5.30 6.36
C PRO A 22 -14.17 5.83 7.81
N GLU A 23 -14.95 6.88 8.03
CA GLU A 23 -15.18 7.48 9.36
C GLU A 23 -16.07 6.60 10.28
N ILE A 24 -15.63 5.37 10.50
CA ILE A 24 -16.25 4.34 11.35
C ILE A 24 -15.11 3.74 12.19
N SER A 25 -15.39 3.30 13.41
CA SER A 25 -14.35 2.70 14.24
C SER A 25 -13.74 1.47 13.57
N GLU A 26 -12.41 1.38 13.58
CA GLU A 26 -11.68 0.21 13.08
C GLU A 26 -12.06 -1.06 13.84
N LEU A 27 -12.49 -0.95 15.11
CA LEU A 27 -13.04 -2.08 15.88
C LEU A 27 -14.34 -2.62 15.27
N ASP A 28 -15.22 -1.73 14.81
CA ASP A 28 -16.50 -2.11 14.19
C ASP A 28 -16.26 -2.71 12.80
N ILE A 29 -15.34 -2.15 12.02
CA ILE A 29 -14.92 -2.70 10.72
C ILE A 29 -14.34 -4.10 10.91
N ALA A 30 -13.42 -4.27 11.87
CA ALA A 30 -12.83 -5.55 12.18
C ALA A 30 -13.89 -6.57 12.62
N GLY A 31 -14.85 -6.16 13.46
CA GLY A 31 -15.97 -6.99 13.86
C GLY A 31 -16.86 -7.40 12.69
N GLY A 32 -17.10 -6.49 11.73
CA GLY A 32 -17.83 -6.78 10.51
C GLY A 32 -17.14 -7.79 9.60
N ILE A 33 -15.81 -7.69 9.44
CA ILE A 33 -15.00 -8.64 8.67
C ILE A 33 -14.99 -10.02 9.34
N ARG A 34 -14.84 -10.06 10.67
CA ARG A 34 -14.83 -11.30 11.45
C ARG A 34 -16.22 -11.95 11.57
N GLY A 35 -17.28 -11.16 11.45
CA GLY A 35 -18.65 -11.59 11.70
C GLY A 35 -19.07 -11.58 13.17
N GLU A 36 -18.19 -11.12 14.08
CA GLU A 36 -18.45 -11.01 15.52
C GLU A 36 -17.66 -9.84 16.14
N PRO A 37 -18.23 -9.12 17.12
CA PRO A 37 -17.57 -7.98 17.76
C PRO A 37 -16.37 -8.39 18.61
N PHE A 38 -15.39 -7.52 18.76
CA PHE A 38 -14.25 -7.72 19.66
C PHE A 38 -14.68 -7.61 21.12
N ASP A 39 -14.24 -8.55 21.95
CA ASP A 39 -14.31 -8.43 23.40
C ASP A 39 -13.37 -7.30 23.83
N VAL A 40 -13.91 -6.35 24.60
CA VAL A 40 -13.15 -5.19 25.07
C VAL A 40 -13.32 -4.99 26.57
N ILE A 41 -12.24 -4.55 27.22
CA ILE A 41 -12.29 -4.00 28.56
C ILE A 41 -12.27 -2.47 28.49
N ARG A 42 -12.71 -1.80 29.57
CA ARG A 42 -12.60 -0.34 29.70
C ARG A 42 -11.29 0.00 30.39
N GLY A 43 -10.46 0.81 29.73
CA GLY A 43 -9.22 1.29 30.30
C GLY A 43 -9.45 2.06 31.60
N PRO A 44 -8.76 1.75 32.71
CA PRO A 44 -9.01 2.37 34.02
C PRO A 44 -8.67 3.86 34.07
N TYR A 45 -7.76 4.36 33.22
CA TYR A 45 -7.45 5.79 33.13
C TYR A 45 -8.29 6.51 32.06
N THR A 46 -8.36 5.93 30.86
CA THR A 46 -8.96 6.60 29.71
C THR A 46 -10.46 6.38 29.59
N GLY A 47 -10.96 5.21 30.01
CA GLY A 47 -12.31 4.72 29.72
C GLY A 47 -12.49 4.23 28.27
N PHE A 48 -11.44 4.25 27.45
CA PHE A 48 -11.49 3.78 26.07
C PHE A 48 -11.59 2.25 25.99
N PRO A 49 -12.21 1.71 24.93
CA PRO A 49 -12.23 0.26 24.71
C PRO A 49 -10.82 -0.24 24.40
N ILE A 50 -10.42 -1.32 25.05
CA ILE A 50 -9.15 -2.01 24.86
C ILE A 50 -9.48 -3.47 24.51
N PRO A 51 -9.04 -4.02 23.37
CA PRO A 51 -9.23 -5.45 23.05
C PRO A 51 -8.74 -6.32 24.20
N ALA A 52 -9.61 -7.21 24.68
CA ALA A 52 -9.36 -7.99 25.90
C ALA A 52 -8.20 -8.98 25.76
N ASP A 53 -7.86 -9.35 24.52
CA ASP A 53 -6.80 -10.27 24.15
C ASP A 53 -5.45 -9.59 23.85
N CYS A 54 -5.39 -8.25 23.85
CA CYS A 54 -4.17 -7.49 23.59
C CYS A 54 -3.06 -7.80 24.61
N GLU A 55 -1.81 -7.93 24.13
CA GLU A 55 -0.64 -8.25 24.95
C GLU A 55 -0.29 -7.12 25.94
N ILE A 56 -0.22 -5.88 25.46
CA ILE A 56 0.16 -4.69 26.24
C ILE A 56 -0.70 -3.50 25.82
N ALA A 57 -1.31 -2.81 26.79
CA ALA A 57 -2.00 -1.55 26.58
C ALA A 57 -1.42 -0.44 27.47
N ILE A 58 -0.96 0.65 26.85
CA ILE A 58 -0.36 1.80 27.53
C ILE A 58 -1.34 2.96 27.48
N GLU A 59 -1.89 3.32 28.64
CA GLU A 59 -2.78 4.47 28.77
C GLU A 59 -1.99 5.72 29.17
N GLY A 60 -2.39 6.86 28.60
CA GLY A 60 -1.81 8.12 28.99
C GLY A 60 -2.52 9.32 28.42
N GLU A 61 -1.80 10.44 28.43
CA GLU A 61 -2.28 11.69 27.86
C GLU A 61 -1.16 12.49 27.18
N THR A 62 -1.50 13.13 26.07
CA THR A 62 -0.66 14.12 25.41
C THR A 62 -1.19 15.52 25.76
N VAL A 63 -0.29 16.43 26.13
CA VAL A 63 -0.66 17.82 26.45
C VAL A 63 -0.27 18.71 25.27
N PRO A 64 -1.22 19.44 24.64
CA PRO A 64 -0.90 20.34 23.54
C PRO A 64 0.23 21.32 23.90
N GLY A 65 1.18 21.49 22.99
CA GLY A 65 2.35 22.35 23.19
C GLY A 65 3.50 21.73 24.00
N GLN A 66 3.29 20.61 24.68
CA GLN A 66 4.37 19.90 25.35
C GLN A 66 5.07 18.93 24.41
N VAL A 67 6.38 19.08 24.30
CA VAL A 67 7.21 18.33 23.36
C VAL A 67 8.50 17.83 24.02
N ARG A 68 9.07 16.77 23.45
CA ARG A 68 10.41 16.26 23.77
C ARG A 68 11.22 16.03 22.50
N PRO A 69 12.55 16.03 22.58
CA PRO A 69 13.40 15.65 21.46
C PRO A 69 13.11 14.19 21.03
N GLU A 70 12.89 13.96 19.74
CA GLU A 70 12.63 12.65 19.11
C GLU A 70 13.51 12.48 17.87
N GLY A 71 14.00 11.27 17.64
CA GLY A 71 14.92 10.94 16.55
C GLY A 71 16.40 11.25 16.84
N PRO A 72 17.30 10.97 15.87
CA PRO A 72 17.00 10.49 14.52
C PRO A 72 16.47 9.04 14.51
N PHE A 73 15.66 8.71 13.52
CA PHE A 73 15.08 7.37 13.36
C PHE A 73 15.17 6.93 11.88
N GLY A 74 15.44 5.63 11.68
CA GLY A 74 15.40 5.01 10.35
C GLY A 74 13.95 4.93 9.89
N GLU A 75 13.63 5.52 8.75
CA GLU A 75 12.25 5.59 8.24
C GLU A 75 12.01 4.56 7.15
N TRP A 76 10.72 4.34 6.86
CA TRP A 76 10.18 3.45 5.84
C TRP A 76 10.73 3.64 4.41
N MET A 77 11.42 4.75 4.13
CA MET A 77 12.14 4.97 2.88
C MET A 77 13.49 4.22 2.81
N GLY A 78 13.94 3.62 3.92
CA GLY A 78 15.25 2.98 4.05
C GLY A 78 16.40 3.94 4.42
N TYR A 79 16.07 5.15 4.86
CA TYR A 79 17.03 6.19 5.24
C TYR A 79 16.72 6.72 6.63
N TYR A 80 17.74 7.19 7.35
CA TYR A 80 17.52 8.02 8.53
C TYR A 80 16.88 9.34 8.10
N SER A 81 15.78 9.70 8.76
CA SER A 81 15.16 11.01 8.56
C SER A 81 15.74 12.05 9.51
N ASP A 82 15.27 13.30 9.35
CA ASP A 82 15.64 14.51 10.09
C ASP A 82 16.36 14.29 11.43
N ASP A 83 17.35 15.14 11.71
CA ASP A 83 17.92 15.32 13.04
C ASP A 83 16.84 15.49 14.11
N THR A 84 17.20 15.29 15.38
CA THR A 84 16.29 15.33 16.51
C THR A 84 15.32 16.52 16.50
N GLN A 85 14.01 16.25 16.42
CA GLN A 85 12.95 17.27 16.38
C GLN A 85 12.09 17.25 17.65
N PRO A 86 11.52 18.40 18.07
CA PRO A 86 10.53 18.42 19.13
C PRO A 86 9.21 17.75 18.67
N ARG A 87 8.82 16.66 19.32
CA ARG A 87 7.56 15.94 19.07
C ARG A 87 6.70 15.85 20.34
N PRO A 88 5.36 15.80 20.22
CA PRO A 88 4.49 15.50 21.36
C PRO A 88 4.88 14.17 22.00
N TYR A 89 4.76 14.08 23.32
CA TYR A 89 5.01 12.86 24.06
C TYR A 89 3.78 12.47 24.89
N VAL A 90 3.71 11.18 25.24
CA VAL A 90 2.65 10.63 26.07
C VAL A 90 3.12 10.60 27.53
N ASN A 91 2.37 11.25 28.41
CA ASN A 91 2.50 11.05 29.85
C ASN A 91 1.78 9.75 30.22
N VAL A 92 2.53 8.67 30.36
CA VAL A 92 2.01 7.34 30.73
C VAL A 92 1.42 7.38 32.14
N LYS A 93 0.24 6.80 32.31
CA LYS A 93 -0.49 6.75 33.59
C LYS A 93 -0.74 5.32 34.04
N THR A 94 -1.05 4.43 33.11
CA THR A 94 -1.31 3.01 33.38
C THR A 94 -0.69 2.16 32.29
N ILE A 95 -0.15 1.01 32.66
CA ILE A 95 0.22 -0.05 31.73
C ILE A 95 -0.56 -1.30 32.16
N LEU A 96 -1.36 -1.85 31.26
CA LEU A 96 -2.02 -3.14 31.39
C LEU A 96 -1.27 -4.14 30.52
N HIS A 97 -1.11 -5.37 30.97
CA HIS A 97 -0.47 -6.41 30.19
C HIS A 97 -0.95 -7.81 30.60
N ARG A 98 -0.83 -8.78 29.69
CA ARG A 98 -1.02 -10.20 29.99
C ARG A 98 0.10 -10.74 30.89
N ASN A 99 -0.11 -11.91 31.48
CA ASN A 99 1.02 -12.66 32.05
C ASN A 99 1.97 -13.03 30.91
N ASP A 100 3.28 -12.83 31.12
CA ASP A 100 4.33 -13.08 30.13
C ASP A 100 4.07 -12.40 28.76
N PRO A 101 3.99 -11.06 28.72
CA PRO A 101 3.49 -10.34 27.55
C PRO A 101 4.48 -10.35 26.38
N ILE A 102 3.93 -10.38 25.16
CA ILE A 102 4.69 -10.32 23.91
C ILE A 102 4.71 -8.89 23.38
N LEU A 103 5.90 -8.28 23.32
CA LEU A 103 6.11 -7.00 22.65
C LEU A 103 6.35 -7.23 21.15
N CYS A 104 5.34 -6.94 20.34
CA CYS A 104 5.48 -6.92 18.88
C CYS A 104 6.29 -5.69 18.44
N CYS A 105 7.31 -5.91 17.62
CA CYS A 105 8.22 -4.88 17.11
C CYS A 105 8.23 -4.90 15.58
N ALA A 106 8.23 -3.73 14.96
CA ALA A 106 8.38 -3.55 13.52
C ALA A 106 9.57 -2.61 13.24
N PRO A 107 10.82 -3.13 13.28
CA PRO A 107 11.99 -2.31 13.03
C PRO A 107 11.99 -1.83 11.58
N GLN A 108 12.19 -0.54 11.37
CA GLN A 108 12.32 0.00 10.01
C GLN A 108 13.69 -0.36 9.43
N HIS A 109 13.71 -0.74 8.16
CA HIS A 109 14.91 -0.98 7.40
C HIS A 109 14.71 -0.57 5.94
N LYS A 110 15.76 -0.72 5.13
CA LYS A 110 15.61 -0.65 3.68
C LYS A 110 14.55 -1.68 3.26
N PRO A 111 13.56 -1.30 2.42
CA PRO A 111 12.57 -2.23 1.91
C PRO A 111 13.20 -3.48 1.30
N VAL A 112 12.56 -4.65 1.38
CA VAL A 112 11.18 -4.89 1.87
C VAL A 112 11.10 -4.94 3.40
N ASP A 113 10.07 -4.33 3.99
CA ASP A 113 9.74 -4.37 5.43
C ASP A 113 8.22 -4.61 5.66
N GLU A 114 7.84 -4.99 6.88
CA GLU A 114 6.45 -5.31 7.24
C GLU A 114 5.51 -4.11 7.08
N THR A 115 6.00 -2.90 7.33
CA THR A 115 5.21 -1.66 7.18
C THR A 115 4.86 -1.43 5.72
N GLY A 116 5.83 -1.62 4.82
CA GLY A 116 5.64 -1.56 3.38
C GLY A 116 4.56 -2.55 2.94
N LEU A 117 4.71 -3.82 3.29
CA LEU A 117 3.78 -4.88 2.89
C LEU A 117 2.33 -4.56 3.28
N LEU A 118 2.11 -4.18 4.54
CA LEU A 118 0.78 -3.88 5.08
C LEU A 118 0.14 -2.66 4.40
N LYS A 119 0.91 -1.57 4.25
CA LYS A 119 0.44 -0.36 3.56
C LYS A 119 0.19 -0.60 2.07
N GLY A 120 0.98 -1.47 1.45
CA GLY A 120 0.85 -1.82 0.04
C GLY A 120 -0.51 -2.42 -0.28
N ILE A 121 -0.90 -3.46 0.46
CA ILE A 121 -2.16 -4.17 0.27
C ILE A 121 -3.35 -3.21 0.46
N GLY A 122 -3.37 -2.47 1.58
CA GLY A 122 -4.47 -1.54 1.86
C GLY A 122 -4.54 -0.39 0.85
N GLY A 123 -3.39 0.18 0.48
CA GLY A 123 -3.33 1.24 -0.54
C GLY A 123 -3.79 0.74 -1.92
N ALA A 124 -3.46 -0.50 -2.28
CA ALA A 124 -3.87 -1.08 -3.57
C ALA A 124 -5.38 -1.31 -3.61
N ALA A 125 -5.98 -1.80 -2.53
CA ALA A 125 -7.42 -1.95 -2.41
C ALA A 125 -8.16 -0.60 -2.53
N GLU A 126 -7.63 0.44 -1.89
CA GLU A 126 -8.19 1.79 -1.98
C GLU A 126 -8.09 2.40 -3.38
N ILE A 127 -6.97 2.18 -4.06
CA ILE A 127 -6.78 2.61 -5.46
C ILE A 127 -7.76 1.87 -6.38
N TRP A 128 -7.91 0.56 -6.21
CA TRP A 128 -8.88 -0.23 -6.97
C TRP A 128 -10.29 0.34 -6.78
N ARG A 129 -10.72 0.52 -5.53
CA ARG A 129 -12.03 1.10 -5.22
C ARG A 129 -12.24 2.47 -5.86
N ALA A 130 -11.21 3.32 -5.87
CA ALA A 130 -11.27 4.62 -6.52
C ALA A 130 -11.41 4.53 -8.04
N LEU A 131 -10.71 3.59 -8.70
CA LEU A 131 -10.86 3.34 -10.13
C LEU A 131 -12.29 2.93 -10.48
N GLU A 132 -12.87 2.01 -9.72
CA GLU A 132 -14.28 1.60 -9.90
C GLU A 132 -15.26 2.75 -9.66
N ALA A 133 -15.05 3.52 -8.58
CA ALA A 133 -15.90 4.67 -8.27
C ALA A 133 -15.84 5.77 -9.33
N CYS A 134 -14.70 5.93 -10.00
CA CYS A 134 -14.53 6.82 -11.15
C CYS A 134 -15.05 6.23 -12.48
N GLY A 135 -15.60 5.01 -12.47
CA GLY A 135 -16.17 4.36 -13.64
C GLY A 135 -15.11 3.84 -14.61
N ILE A 136 -13.89 3.55 -14.17
CA ILE A 136 -12.87 2.89 -14.97
C ILE A 136 -13.22 1.38 -15.05
N PRO A 137 -13.63 0.86 -16.22
CA PRO A 137 -14.05 -0.53 -16.33
C PRO A 137 -12.83 -1.47 -16.40
N GLU A 138 -13.06 -2.77 -16.19
CA GLU A 138 -12.09 -3.83 -16.54
C GLU A 138 -10.71 -3.68 -15.87
N VAL A 139 -10.68 -3.14 -14.66
CA VAL A 139 -9.54 -3.26 -13.76
C VAL A 139 -9.46 -4.71 -13.30
N LEU A 140 -8.33 -5.35 -13.55
CA LEU A 140 -8.10 -6.76 -13.25
C LEU A 140 -7.21 -6.95 -12.01
N GLY A 141 -6.40 -5.94 -11.70
CA GLY A 141 -5.47 -5.99 -10.58
C GLY A 141 -4.91 -4.60 -10.27
N VAL A 142 -4.64 -4.36 -8.99
CA VAL A 142 -3.84 -3.23 -8.53
C VAL A 142 -2.83 -3.78 -7.54
N TRP A 143 -1.56 -3.45 -7.73
CA TRP A 143 -0.48 -3.86 -6.83
C TRP A 143 0.44 -2.70 -6.51
N ASN A 144 0.88 -2.66 -5.26
CA ASN A 144 1.83 -1.71 -4.73
C ASN A 144 3.11 -2.48 -4.39
N HIS A 145 4.14 -2.35 -5.20
CA HIS A 145 5.34 -3.19 -5.07
C HIS A 145 6.13 -2.86 -3.82
N GLU A 146 6.33 -3.87 -2.99
CA GLU A 146 7.04 -3.84 -1.73
C GLU A 146 8.51 -3.42 -1.87
N ALA A 147 9.13 -3.66 -3.02
CA ALA A 147 10.48 -3.18 -3.35
C ALA A 147 10.57 -1.64 -3.42
N ALA A 148 9.44 -0.95 -3.58
CA ALA A 148 9.33 0.50 -3.75
C ALA A 148 8.48 1.13 -2.63
N PRO A 149 9.04 1.19 -1.41
CA PRO A 149 8.35 1.27 -0.12
C PRO A 149 6.80 1.11 -0.14
N ALA A 150 6.32 0.08 -0.85
CA ALA A 150 4.95 -0.17 -1.30
C ALA A 150 4.21 0.97 -2.03
N THR A 151 4.08 2.16 -1.44
CA THR A 151 3.27 3.26 -2.00
C THR A 151 3.95 4.04 -3.11
N ARG A 152 5.22 3.74 -3.44
CA ARG A 152 5.98 4.52 -4.43
C ARG A 152 5.94 3.96 -5.83
N PHE A 153 5.60 2.69 -6.02
CA PHE A 153 5.48 2.06 -7.33
C PHE A 153 4.20 1.24 -7.38
N THR A 154 3.19 1.82 -8.02
CA THR A 154 1.86 1.21 -8.19
C THR A 154 1.73 0.70 -9.61
N VAL A 155 1.21 -0.50 -9.77
CA VAL A 155 0.88 -1.12 -11.06
C VAL A 155 -0.61 -1.42 -11.10
N ILE A 156 -1.25 -1.08 -12.21
CA ILE A 156 -2.66 -1.35 -12.47
C ILE A 156 -2.74 -2.23 -13.72
N GLN A 157 -3.35 -3.39 -13.58
CA GLN A 157 -3.64 -4.29 -14.68
C GLN A 157 -5.04 -3.98 -15.21
N ILE A 158 -5.16 -3.74 -16.52
CA ILE A 158 -6.46 -3.50 -17.18
C ILE A 158 -6.65 -4.38 -18.39
N ARG A 159 -7.91 -4.68 -18.73
CA ARG A 159 -8.27 -5.05 -20.10
C ARG A 159 -8.72 -3.80 -20.85
N GLN A 160 -7.90 -3.33 -21.79
CA GLN A 160 -8.20 -2.13 -22.56
C GLN A 160 -9.55 -2.19 -23.29
N ARG A 161 -10.36 -1.11 -23.21
CA ARG A 161 -11.72 -1.03 -23.79
C ARG A 161 -11.96 0.14 -24.74
N TYR A 162 -11.14 1.19 -24.65
CA TYR A 162 -11.30 2.40 -25.45
C TYR A 162 -9.96 3.19 -25.51
N PRO A 163 -9.76 4.08 -26.50
CA PRO A 163 -8.59 4.93 -26.58
C PRO A 163 -8.46 5.83 -25.34
N GLY A 164 -7.29 5.84 -24.70
CA GLY A 164 -7.05 6.60 -23.46
C GLY A 164 -7.51 5.90 -22.17
N HIS A 165 -7.94 4.64 -22.24
CA HIS A 165 -8.33 3.87 -21.05
C HIS A 165 -7.21 3.81 -19.99
N ALA A 166 -5.99 3.44 -20.41
CA ALA A 166 -4.82 3.41 -19.54
C ALA A 166 -4.51 4.79 -18.95
N ARG A 167 -4.58 5.86 -19.76
CA ARG A 167 -4.35 7.24 -19.31
C ARG A 167 -5.31 7.65 -18.21
N ASN A 168 -6.60 7.36 -18.35
CA ASN A 168 -7.59 7.66 -17.31
C ASN A 168 -7.30 6.88 -16.01
N ALA A 169 -6.96 5.58 -16.12
CA ALA A 169 -6.59 4.77 -14.96
C ALA A 169 -5.35 5.32 -14.24
N LEU A 170 -4.31 5.71 -14.97
CA LEU A 170 -3.10 6.33 -14.43
C LEU A 170 -3.43 7.57 -13.57
N HIS A 171 -4.17 8.52 -14.14
CA HIS A 171 -4.46 9.78 -13.44
C HIS A 171 -5.35 9.59 -12.21
N VAL A 172 -6.35 8.69 -12.28
CA VAL A 172 -7.20 8.37 -11.12
C VAL A 172 -6.37 7.72 -10.02
N ALA A 173 -5.61 6.68 -10.34
CA ALA A 173 -4.83 5.95 -9.36
C ALA A 173 -3.80 6.83 -8.65
N SER A 174 -3.10 7.70 -9.39
CA SER A 174 -2.06 8.55 -8.81
C SER A 174 -2.57 9.74 -7.99
N ASN A 175 -3.85 10.09 -8.08
CA ASN A 175 -4.43 11.26 -7.38
C ASN A 175 -5.54 10.91 -6.39
N CYS A 176 -6.03 9.67 -6.37
CA CYS A 176 -6.94 9.19 -5.34
C CYS A 176 -6.24 9.02 -3.98
N LEU A 177 -6.99 8.91 -2.89
CA LEU A 177 -6.45 8.86 -1.53
C LEU A 177 -5.35 7.80 -1.35
N GLY A 178 -5.53 6.60 -1.92
CA GLY A 178 -4.57 5.50 -1.81
C GLY A 178 -3.25 5.68 -2.57
N GLY A 179 -3.23 6.48 -3.65
CA GLY A 179 -2.03 6.76 -4.46
C GLY A 179 -1.50 8.20 -4.34
N ALA A 180 -2.25 9.09 -3.70
CA ALA A 180 -1.93 10.51 -3.64
C ALA A 180 -0.81 10.86 -2.66
N TYR A 181 -0.50 10.03 -1.66
CA TYR A 181 0.56 10.32 -0.69
C TYR A 181 1.87 9.64 -1.08
N ALA A 182 2.94 10.44 -1.27
CA ALA A 182 4.32 9.97 -1.49
C ALA A 182 4.57 9.05 -2.70
N GLY A 183 3.57 8.86 -3.57
CA GLY A 183 3.69 8.16 -4.85
C GLY A 183 4.83 8.70 -5.71
N LYS A 184 5.40 7.83 -6.56
CA LYS A 184 6.50 8.19 -7.47
C LYS A 184 6.27 7.67 -8.88
N TRP A 185 5.97 6.37 -9.00
CA TRP A 185 5.72 5.67 -10.24
C TRP A 185 4.32 5.08 -10.21
N THR A 186 3.56 5.31 -11.26
CA THR A 186 2.30 4.60 -11.51
C THR A 186 2.35 4.05 -12.92
N VAL A 187 2.10 2.76 -13.06
CA VAL A 187 2.22 2.03 -14.33
C VAL A 187 0.89 1.35 -14.61
N VAL A 188 0.43 1.40 -15.85
CA VAL A 188 -0.69 0.58 -16.31
C VAL A 188 -0.17 -0.47 -17.29
N VAL A 189 -0.65 -1.70 -17.14
CA VAL A 189 -0.27 -2.86 -17.98
C VAL A 189 -1.53 -3.58 -18.48
N ASP A 190 -1.39 -4.35 -19.57
CA ASP A 190 -2.49 -5.16 -20.12
C ASP A 190 -2.80 -6.41 -19.29
N GLU A 191 -3.93 -7.06 -19.61
CA GLU A 191 -4.43 -8.29 -18.97
C GLU A 191 -3.49 -9.51 -19.04
N ASP A 192 -2.46 -9.49 -19.88
CA ASP A 192 -1.48 -10.57 -19.98
C ASP A 192 -0.26 -10.37 -19.06
N ILE A 193 -0.19 -9.26 -18.33
CA ILE A 193 0.87 -8.94 -17.37
C ILE A 193 0.30 -9.03 -15.96
N ASP A 194 0.90 -9.86 -15.11
CA ASP A 194 0.58 -9.87 -13.68
C ASP A 194 1.12 -8.60 -13.01
N ALA A 195 0.25 -7.76 -12.46
CA ALA A 195 0.64 -6.54 -11.76
C ALA A 195 1.50 -6.80 -10.51
N GLY A 196 1.43 -8.00 -9.91
CA GLY A 196 2.27 -8.39 -8.78
C GLY A 196 3.67 -8.87 -9.17
N ASP A 197 3.90 -9.20 -10.45
CA ASP A 197 5.16 -9.72 -10.94
C ASP A 197 6.00 -8.59 -11.57
N LEU A 198 7.00 -8.12 -10.82
CA LEU A 198 7.83 -7.00 -11.24
C LEU A 198 8.63 -7.29 -12.52
N ASP A 199 9.01 -8.56 -12.78
CA ASP A 199 9.75 -8.92 -13.98
C ASP A 199 8.86 -8.79 -15.23
N GLN A 200 7.59 -9.21 -15.12
CA GLN A 200 6.62 -9.03 -16.20
C GLN A 200 6.30 -7.55 -16.44
N VAL A 201 6.16 -6.76 -15.37
CA VAL A 201 5.92 -5.32 -15.46
C VAL A 201 7.09 -4.61 -16.13
N LEU A 202 8.32 -4.92 -15.72
CA LEU A 202 9.53 -4.37 -16.34
C LEU A 202 9.64 -4.77 -17.82
N TRP A 203 9.28 -6.01 -18.18
CA TRP A 203 9.22 -6.44 -19.57
C TRP A 203 8.20 -5.63 -20.38
N ALA A 204 7.00 -5.40 -19.86
CA ALA A 204 5.99 -4.58 -20.51
C ALA A 204 6.48 -3.13 -20.71
N MET A 205 7.02 -2.51 -19.66
CA MET A 205 7.63 -1.17 -19.71
C MET A 205 8.80 -1.07 -20.69
N SER A 206 9.49 -2.17 -20.98
CA SER A 206 10.65 -2.17 -21.88
C SER A 206 10.30 -2.45 -23.35
N THR A 207 9.09 -2.96 -23.62
CA THR A 207 8.72 -3.46 -24.96
C THR A 207 7.45 -2.87 -25.54
N ARG A 208 6.62 -2.21 -24.73
CA ARG A 208 5.33 -1.65 -25.13
C ARG A 208 5.23 -0.13 -24.98
N PHE A 209 6.20 0.49 -24.31
CA PHE A 209 6.23 1.91 -23.95
C PHE A 209 7.16 2.70 -24.87
N ASP A 210 6.66 3.82 -25.39
CA ASP A 210 7.45 4.87 -26.03
C ASP A 210 7.63 6.06 -25.06
N PRO A 211 8.87 6.43 -24.69
CA PRO A 211 9.14 7.51 -23.73
C PRO A 211 8.71 8.91 -24.19
N VAL A 212 8.36 9.11 -25.45
CA VAL A 212 7.88 10.40 -25.96
C VAL A 212 6.37 10.55 -25.81
N THR A 213 5.61 9.47 -25.96
CA THR A 213 4.14 9.51 -26.02
C THR A 213 3.44 8.90 -24.81
N ASP A 214 4.05 7.87 -24.22
CA ASP A 214 3.38 7.00 -23.26
C ASP A 214 3.70 7.36 -21.80
N ILE A 215 4.28 8.54 -21.60
CA ILE A 215 4.62 9.13 -20.30
C ILE A 215 3.76 10.36 -20.02
N ASP A 216 3.30 10.50 -18.78
CA ASP A 216 2.84 11.79 -18.23
C ASP A 216 3.62 12.09 -16.94
N ILE A 217 3.84 13.38 -16.66
CA ILE A 217 4.51 13.84 -15.43
C ILE A 217 3.54 14.67 -14.61
N ILE A 218 3.30 14.26 -13.36
CA ILE A 218 2.57 15.08 -12.39
C ILE A 218 3.58 15.95 -11.64
N HIS A 219 3.42 17.27 -11.79
CA HIS A 219 4.25 18.23 -11.07
C HIS A 219 3.61 18.64 -9.74
N LYS A 220 4.44 18.86 -8.72
CA LYS A 220 4.05 19.35 -7.39
C LYS A 220 2.95 18.52 -6.71
N ALA A 221 3.08 17.19 -6.78
CA ALA A 221 2.17 16.28 -6.11
C ALA A 221 2.54 16.14 -4.62
N TRP A 222 1.60 15.68 -3.78
CA TRP A 222 1.78 15.59 -2.33
C TRP A 222 2.88 14.58 -1.93
N ALA A 223 3.92 15.04 -1.24
CA ALA A 223 5.03 14.20 -0.83
C ALA A 223 5.02 13.89 0.67
N SER A 224 5.95 13.02 1.06
CA SER A 224 6.38 12.88 2.44
C SER A 224 7.65 13.69 2.65
N LYS A 225 7.78 14.35 3.81
CA LYS A 225 9.06 14.91 4.25
C LYS A 225 10.15 13.84 4.45
N ARG A 226 9.75 12.57 4.51
CA ARG A 226 10.68 11.43 4.58
C ARG A 226 11.27 11.06 3.22
N ASP A 227 10.73 11.57 2.12
CA ASP A 227 11.31 11.39 0.78
C ASP A 227 12.62 12.19 0.68
N PRO A 228 13.80 11.59 0.48
CA PRO A 228 15.07 12.34 0.41
C PRO A 228 15.10 13.42 -0.69
N LEU A 229 14.19 13.34 -1.65
CA LEU A 229 14.08 14.27 -2.78
C LEU A 229 12.79 15.13 -2.73
N TYR A 230 12.17 15.31 -1.56
CA TYR A 230 11.03 16.21 -1.44
C TYR A 230 11.43 17.67 -1.74
N LEU A 231 10.52 18.40 -2.38
CA LEU A 231 10.67 19.81 -2.72
C LEU A 231 10.05 20.72 -1.65
N PRO A 232 10.50 21.99 -1.53
CA PRO A 232 9.87 22.97 -0.65
C PRO A 232 8.36 23.03 -0.82
N GLY A 233 7.61 23.04 0.29
CA GLY A 233 6.15 22.90 0.28
C GLY A 233 5.66 21.46 0.40
N ASN A 234 6.55 20.49 0.65
CA ASN A 234 6.23 19.07 0.80
C ASN A 234 5.66 18.46 -0.49
N PHE A 235 6.35 18.75 -1.61
CA PHE A 235 5.97 18.31 -2.94
C PHE A 235 6.96 17.31 -3.53
N ASN A 236 6.52 16.50 -4.49
CA ASN A 236 7.40 15.76 -5.39
C ASN A 236 6.87 15.78 -6.82
N HIS A 237 7.67 15.25 -7.75
CA HIS A 237 7.25 14.96 -9.12
C HIS A 237 7.07 13.46 -9.27
N ARG A 238 6.02 13.07 -10.01
CA ARG A 238 5.64 11.68 -10.29
C ARG A 238 5.62 11.42 -11.77
N ILE A 239 5.82 10.15 -12.11
CA ILE A 239 5.77 9.65 -13.48
C ILE A 239 4.63 8.65 -13.59
N LEU A 240 3.86 8.80 -14.67
CA LEU A 240 2.80 7.91 -15.09
C LEU A 240 3.25 7.23 -16.38
N ILE A 241 3.15 5.91 -16.44
CA ILE A 241 3.65 5.10 -17.55
C ILE A 241 2.52 4.24 -18.10
N ASP A 242 2.17 4.45 -19.34
CA ASP A 242 1.34 3.53 -20.11
C ASP A 242 2.24 2.45 -20.70
N ALA A 243 2.25 1.27 -20.09
CA ALA A 243 2.99 0.10 -20.57
C ALA A 243 2.06 -0.91 -21.25
N CYS A 244 0.89 -0.47 -21.71
CA CYS A 244 0.01 -1.29 -22.52
C CYS A 244 0.46 -1.36 -23.99
N ILE A 245 0.04 -2.41 -24.69
CA ILE A 245 0.08 -2.46 -26.16
C ILE A 245 -0.69 -1.25 -26.69
N PRO A 246 -0.15 -0.48 -27.65
CA PRO A 246 -0.87 0.63 -28.26
C PRO A 246 -2.27 0.22 -28.72
N TYR A 247 -3.29 0.94 -28.23
CA TYR A 247 -4.69 0.50 -28.31
C TYR A 247 -5.16 0.24 -29.75
N ASP A 248 -4.72 1.05 -30.71
CA ASP A 248 -4.99 0.89 -32.14
C ASP A 248 -4.40 -0.42 -32.69
N LYS A 249 -3.16 -0.75 -32.33
CA LYS A 249 -2.49 -2.00 -32.72
C LYS A 249 -3.13 -3.21 -32.04
N LYS A 250 -3.57 -3.07 -30.78
CA LYS A 250 -4.29 -4.11 -30.05
C LYS A 250 -5.63 -4.41 -30.72
N LEU A 251 -6.40 -3.37 -31.04
CA LEU A 251 -7.70 -3.50 -31.71
C LEU A 251 -7.56 -4.10 -33.11
N ALA A 252 -6.54 -3.70 -33.87
CA ALA A 252 -6.26 -4.23 -35.20
C ALA A 252 -5.62 -5.63 -35.18
N GLY A 253 -5.17 -6.12 -34.01
CA GLY A 253 -4.42 -7.37 -33.89
C GLY A 253 -3.07 -7.37 -34.61
N THR A 254 -2.48 -6.19 -34.81
CA THR A 254 -1.22 -6.01 -35.57
C THR A 254 0.03 -6.00 -34.69
N PHE A 255 -0.12 -5.90 -33.37
CA PHE A 255 0.99 -6.02 -32.45
C PHE A 255 1.53 -7.47 -32.45
N PRO A 256 2.86 -7.69 -32.38
CA PRO A 256 3.44 -9.03 -32.35
C PRO A 256 2.87 -9.88 -31.22
N LYS A 257 2.61 -11.15 -31.51
CA LYS A 257 2.14 -12.10 -30.51
C LYS A 257 3.24 -12.37 -29.48
N VAL A 258 2.85 -12.40 -28.21
CA VAL A 258 3.71 -12.82 -27.12
C VAL A 258 4.12 -14.28 -27.33
N VAL A 259 5.41 -14.55 -27.15
CA VAL A 259 5.94 -15.91 -27.21
C VAL A 259 5.79 -16.54 -25.84
N ASP A 260 4.77 -17.37 -25.66
CA ASP A 260 4.54 -18.11 -24.43
C ASP A 260 3.90 -19.48 -24.72
N VAL A 261 3.99 -20.38 -23.75
CA VAL A 261 3.28 -21.65 -23.69
C VAL A 261 1.80 -21.37 -23.42
N SER A 262 0.90 -21.95 -24.22
CA SER A 262 -0.53 -21.79 -24.01
C SER A 262 -0.95 -22.21 -22.60
N ALA A 263 -1.98 -21.55 -22.04
CA ALA A 263 -2.50 -21.88 -20.71
C ALA A 263 -2.86 -23.38 -20.57
N GLU A 264 -3.43 -23.97 -21.63
CA GLU A 264 -3.75 -25.39 -21.71
C GLU A 264 -2.49 -26.27 -21.61
N LEU A 265 -1.44 -25.96 -22.38
CA LEU A 265 -0.20 -26.73 -22.35
C LEU A 265 0.52 -26.53 -20.99
N ARG A 266 0.52 -25.31 -20.45
CA ARG A 266 1.08 -25.01 -19.12
C ARG A 266 0.37 -25.82 -18.02
N ALA A 267 -0.96 -25.90 -18.05
CA ALA A 267 -1.73 -26.71 -17.11
C ALA A 267 -1.40 -28.20 -17.25
N LYS A 268 -1.37 -28.74 -18.48
CA LYS A 268 -0.96 -30.13 -18.75
C LYS A 268 0.44 -30.43 -18.22
N LEU A 269 1.38 -29.51 -18.41
CA LEU A 269 2.76 -29.66 -17.92
C LEU A 269 2.81 -29.61 -16.39
N LYS A 270 2.13 -28.67 -15.73
CA LYS A 270 2.06 -28.61 -14.25
C LYS A 270 1.46 -29.89 -13.67
N THR A 271 0.40 -30.43 -14.26
CA THR A 271 -0.18 -31.71 -13.83
C THR A 271 0.78 -32.87 -14.05
N LYS A 272 1.40 -32.96 -15.23
CA LYS A 272 2.37 -34.03 -15.57
C LYS A 272 3.60 -34.02 -14.67
N PHE A 273 4.06 -32.83 -14.28
CA PHE A 273 5.25 -32.62 -13.46
C PHE A 273 4.92 -32.11 -12.04
N ASN A 274 3.79 -32.55 -11.47
CA ASN A 274 3.34 -32.13 -10.13
C ASN A 274 4.37 -32.45 -9.01
N HIS A 275 5.21 -33.46 -9.20
CA HIS A 275 6.31 -33.81 -8.29
C HIS A 275 7.45 -32.78 -8.32
N VAL A 276 7.56 -31.96 -9.37
CA VAL A 276 8.54 -30.87 -9.51
C VAL A 276 7.96 -29.57 -8.98
N PHE A 277 6.65 -29.38 -9.10
CA PHE A 277 5.92 -28.20 -8.64
C PHE A 277 4.95 -28.60 -7.52
N PRO A 278 5.43 -28.79 -6.27
CA PRO A 278 4.53 -29.07 -5.16
C PRO A 278 3.48 -27.96 -5.08
N ALA A 279 2.22 -28.34 -4.93
CA ALA A 279 1.14 -27.38 -4.73
C ALA A 279 1.43 -26.60 -3.44
N THR A 280 1.72 -25.30 -3.59
CA THR A 280 1.71 -24.32 -2.51
C THR A 280 0.29 -23.90 -2.19
#